data_AF-A0A8S3JQW7-F1
#
_entry.id   AF-A0A8S3JQW7-F1
#
_cell.length_a   1.000
_cell.length_b   1.000
_cell.length_c   1.000
_cell.angle_alpha   90.00
_cell.angle_beta   90.00
_cell.angle_gamma   90.00
#
_symmetry.space_group_name_H-M   'P 1'
#
loop_
_entity.id
_entity.type
_entity.pdbx_description
1 polymer ?
#
loop_
_entity_poly.entity_id
_entity_poly.type
_entity_poly.pdbx_seq_one_letter_code
_entity_poly.pdbx_strand_id
1 'polypeptide(L)' 'MNDDLSMICEAGDTQIVDRGFRDVAGAFEELGFDVQMPSFLEKGAKQLETEQANETRMTTK' A
#
# COMPACT_ATOMS: atom_id res chain seq x y z
N MET A 1 -16.34 -22.61 2.56
CA MET A 1 -16.34 -21.14 2.66
C MET A 1 -15.60 -20.65 1.44
N ASN A 2 -16.19 -19.77 0.65
CA ASN A 2 -15.41 -19.06 -0.37
C ASN A 2 -14.58 -18.04 0.40
N ASP A 3 -13.33 -18.34 0.77
CA ASP A 3 -12.47 -17.37 1.47
C ASP A 3 -11.96 -16.30 0.48
N ASP A 4 -12.90 -15.59 -0.13
CA ASP A 4 -12.63 -14.57 -1.14
C ASP A 4 -12.80 -13.17 -0.52
N LEU A 5 -11.87 -12.29 -0.90
CA LEU A 5 -11.79 -10.91 -0.43
C LEU A 5 -13.02 -10.08 -0.80
N SER A 6 -13.80 -10.53 -1.78
CA SER A 6 -15.08 -9.95 -2.19
C SER A 6 -16.15 -9.89 -1.08
N MET A 7 -15.94 -10.55 0.07
CA MET A 7 -16.81 -10.41 1.24
C MET A 7 -16.55 -9.17 2.08
N ILE A 8 -15.36 -8.57 1.94
CA ILE A 8 -14.91 -7.45 2.77
C ILE A 8 -14.39 -6.27 1.93
N CYS A 9 -14.29 -6.43 0.61
CA CYS A 9 -13.81 -5.41 -0.31
C CYS A 9 -14.65 -5.41 -1.58
N GLU A 10 -14.92 -4.22 -2.11
CA GLU A 10 -15.65 -3.99 -3.35
C GLU A 10 -14.75 -3.41 -4.44
N ALA A 11 -15.15 -3.57 -5.71
CA ALA A 11 -14.40 -3.01 -6.82
C ALA A 11 -14.33 -1.48 -6.71
N GLY A 12 -13.11 -0.94 -6.76
CA GLY A 12 -12.84 0.49 -6.56
C GLY A 12 -12.36 0.86 -5.15
N ASP A 13 -12.34 -0.09 -4.21
CA ASP A 13 -11.68 0.12 -2.93
C ASP A 13 -10.16 0.25 -3.09
N THR A 14 -9.58 1.15 -2.30
CA THR A 14 -8.13 1.29 -2.17
C THR A 14 -7.61 0.40 -1.04
N GLN A 15 -6.73 -0.52 -1.39
CA GLN A 15 -6.04 -1.41 -0.46
C GLN A 15 -4.72 -0.81 -0.01
N ILE A 16 -4.59 -0.55 1.28
CA ILE A 16 -3.33 -0.08 1.87
C ILE A 16 -2.54 -1.29 2.35
N VAL A 17 -1.44 -1.58 1.67
CA VAL A 17 -0.60 -2.74 1.97
C VAL A 17 0.64 -2.29 2.73
N ASP A 18 0.92 -2.92 3.88
CA ASP A 18 2.18 -2.69 4.59
C ASP A 18 3.35 -3.23 3.76
N ARG A 19 4.51 -2.56 3.87
CA ARG A 19 5.74 -2.93 3.16
C ARG A 19 6.16 -4.38 3.37
N GLY A 20 5.83 -4.98 4.52
CA GLY A 20 6.09 -6.39 4.82
C GLY A 20 5.31 -7.38 3.94
N PHE A 21 4.25 -6.93 3.27
CA PHE A 21 3.34 -7.71 2.44
C PHE A 21 3.30 -7.21 0.98
N ARG A 22 4.33 -6.51 0.52
CA ARG A 22 4.40 -5.96 -0.85
C ARG A 22 4.22 -6.99 -1.96
N ASP A 23 4.52 -8.24 -1.68
CA ASP A 23 4.39 -9.39 -2.57
C ASP A 23 2.94 -9.69 -2.92
N VAL A 24 1.98 -9.31 -2.08
CA VAL A 24 0.55 -9.46 -2.39
C VAL A 24 -0.02 -8.31 -3.23
N ALA A 25 0.71 -7.21 -3.42
CA ALA A 25 0.23 -6.05 -4.18
C ALA A 25 -0.17 -6.42 -5.61
N GLY A 26 0.66 -7.21 -6.31
CA GLY A 26 0.35 -7.65 -7.68
C GLY A 26 -0.92 -8.51 -7.75
N ALA A 27 -1.19 -9.34 -6.75
CA ALA A 27 -2.42 -10.13 -6.69
C ALA A 27 -3.66 -9.24 -6.51
N PHE A 28 -3.56 -8.18 -5.70
CA PHE A 28 -4.65 -7.21 -5.56
C PHE A 28 -4.90 -6.41 -6.84
N GLU A 29 -3.84 -6.01 -7.55
CA GLU A 29 -3.96 -5.32 -8.84
C GLU A 29 -4.60 -6.22 -9.91
N GLU A 30 -4.24 -7.51 -9.97
CA GLU A 30 -4.86 -8.49 -10.87
C GLU A 30 -6.35 -8.72 -10.57
N LEU A 31 -6.75 -8.55 -9.32
CA LEU A 31 -8.15 -8.59 -8.88
C LEU A 31 -8.91 -7.28 -9.14
N GLY A 32 -8.24 -6.24 -9.66
CA GLY A 32 -8.84 -4.96 -10.02
C GLY A 32 -8.96 -3.95 -8.87
N PHE A 33 -8.24 -4.17 -7.76
CA PHE A 33 -8.17 -3.21 -6.67
C PHE A 33 -7.08 -2.17 -6.92
N ASP A 34 -7.31 -0.94 -6.42
CA ASP A 34 -6.25 0.06 -6.33
C ASP A 34 -5.38 -0.26 -5.11
N VAL A 35 -4.06 -0.29 -5.27
CA VAL A 35 -3.13 -0.66 -4.19
C VAL A 35 -2.19 0.50 -3.89
N GLN A 36 -2.19 0.93 -2.64
CA GLN A 36 -1.30 1.96 -2.13
C GLN A 36 -0.34 1.36 -1.12
N MET A 37 0.93 1.75 -1.20
CA MET A 37 1.97 1.31 -0.27
C MET A 37 2.80 2.50 0.24
N PRO A 38 3.25 2.48 1.50
CA PRO A 38 4.21 3.47 2.01
C PRO A 38 5.50 3.48 1.16
N SER A 39 6.00 4.69 0.86
CA SER A 39 7.20 4.89 0.05
C SER A 39 8.41 4.11 0.57
N PHE A 40 9.16 3.53 -0.37
CA PHE A 40 10.43 2.87 -0.06
C PHE A 40 11.52 3.88 0.21
N LEU A 41 12.45 3.51 1.09
CA LEU A 41 13.73 4.21 1.17
C LEU A 41 14.50 3.94 -0.12
N GLU A 42 15.07 4.98 -0.71
CA GLU A 42 16.02 4.80 -1.79
C GLU A 42 17.23 3.98 -1.31
N LYS A 43 17.87 3.28 -2.24
CA LYS A 43 18.98 2.38 -1.92
C LYS A 43 20.14 3.19 -1.32
N GLY A 44 20.45 2.93 -0.05
CA GLY A 44 21.49 3.63 0.70
C GLY A 44 20.98 4.76 1.60
N ALA A 45 19.70 5.13 1.49
CA ALA A 45 19.05 6.06 2.40
C ALA A 45 18.67 5.35 3.71
N LYS A 46 18.90 6.02 4.84
CA LYS A 46 18.46 5.54 6.17
C LYS A 46 17.06 6.04 6.53
N GLN A 47 16.59 7.09 5.87
CA GLN A 47 15.31 7.74 6.14
C GLN A 47 14.74 8.36 4.86
N LEU A 48 13.40 8.49 4.79
CA LEU A 48 12.73 9.24 3.73
C LEU A 48 13.05 10.72 3.92
N GLU A 49 13.07 11.48 2.82
CA GLU A 49 13.09 12.93 2.90
C GLU A 49 11.88 13.44 3.68
N THR A 50 12.02 14.59 4.35
CA THR A 50 10.98 15.11 5.27
C THR A 50 9.63 15.24 4.57
N GLU A 51 9.62 15.67 3.31
CA GLU A 51 8.42 15.80 2.48
C GLU A 51 7.76 14.45 2.22
N GLN A 52 8.51 13.47 1.70
CA GLN A 52 8.04 12.11 1.46
C GLN A 52 7.60 11.40 2.75
N ALA A 53 8.28 11.65 3.87
CA ALA A 53 7.92 11.08 5.17
C ALA A 53 6.59 11.62 5.68
N ASN A 54 6.32 12.91 5.46
CA ASN A 54 5.06 13.56 5.84
C ASN A 54 3.91 13.05 4.97
N GLU A 55 4.11 12.94 3.65
CA GLU A 55 3.12 12.37 2.73
C GLU A 55 2.80 10.91 3.07
N THR A 56 3.83 10.09 3.27
CA THR A 56 3.69 8.66 3.61
C THR A 56 2.92 8.43 4.90
N ARG A 57 3.02 9.34 5.88
CA ARG A 57 2.36 9.23 7.18
C ARG A 57 1.06 10.05 7.26
N MET A 58 0.63 10.67 6.17
CA MET A 58 -0.45 11.68 6.13
C MET A 58 -0.36 12.69 7.28
N THR A 59 0.86 13.08 7.68
CA THR A 59 1.07 14.01 8.79
C THR A 59 1.35 15.38 8.21
N THR A 60 0.36 16.27 8.22
CA THR A 60 0.57 17.69 7.88
C THR A 60 1.21 18.39 9.08
N LYS A 61 2.35 19.04 8.86
CA LYS A 61 2.93 19.99 9.82
C LYS A 61 2.25 21.35 9.70
#